data_AF-A0A5D2JSE7-F1
#
_entry.id   AF-A0A5D2JSE7-F1
#
_cell.length_a   1.000
_cell.length_b   1.000
_cell.length_c   1.000
_cell.angle_alpha   90.00
_cell.angle_beta   90.00
_cell.angle_gamma   90.00
#
_symmetry.space_group_name_H-M   'P 1'
#
loop_
_entity.id
_entity.type
_entity.pdbx_description
1 polymer ?
#
loop_
_entity_poly.entity_id
_entity_poly.type
_entity_poly.pdbx_seq_one_letter_code
_entity_poly.pdbx_strand_id
1 'polypeptide(L)'
;MSSTRYSILALALATLFSASSAISFYIWKKNLIEWDSKMKELQKSLNSALEKCAAERQGRIRAQQALRKAVVAQPQAKSENLDIPSYPMAPIGIVQSCFSTRNGTPRQPLLVPLARACLVFDSTRVPPASLEGLEEYSHCWIIYVFHLNTDLEKLWKHPSKSKFKAKVRVPRLKGGRLGVFATRSPHRPCPIGLTVAKVEAVQGNMLLLSGVDLVDGTPVLDIKPYLPYCDSIEGAVVPNWVMEKKSLYSSPDELKSLVKQALSWDIRSVSQRNRPHNNLLKIGSGDASDNASDLDDSQDGEASGELIYHLILDGMDFSYKIDGNGNVMVKEVHISSAISFGNEKRCNFLMWKDKLK
;
A
#
# COMPACT_ATOMS: atom_id res chain seq x y z
N MET A 1 -29.61 -76.56 30.77
CA MET A 1 -29.37 -75.48 31.77
C MET A 1 -28.76 -74.19 31.18
N SER A 2 -28.71 -74.00 29.85
CA SER A 2 -28.12 -72.80 29.22
C SER A 2 -29.13 -71.66 29.01
N SER A 3 -30.35 -71.95 28.54
CA SER A 3 -31.35 -70.95 28.13
C SER A 3 -31.75 -69.94 29.23
N THR A 4 -31.98 -70.40 30.46
CA THR A 4 -32.43 -69.54 31.56
C THR A 4 -31.37 -68.53 32.02
N ARG A 5 -30.08 -68.86 31.90
CA ARG A 5 -28.98 -67.95 32.23
C ARG A 5 -28.83 -66.83 31.19
N TYR A 6 -29.05 -67.13 29.90
CA TYR A 6 -29.04 -66.13 28.84
C TYR A 6 -30.21 -65.13 28.95
N SER A 7 -31.41 -65.58 29.33
CA SER A 7 -32.56 -64.67 29.53
C SER A 7 -32.38 -63.72 30.71
N ILE A 8 -31.78 -64.17 31.82
CA ILE A 8 -31.49 -63.31 32.98
C ILE A 8 -30.37 -62.31 32.65
N LEU A 9 -29.32 -62.74 31.94
CA LEU A 9 -28.26 -61.86 31.44
C LEU A 9 -28.79 -60.82 30.43
N ALA A 10 -29.69 -61.22 29.53
CA ALA A 10 -30.32 -60.32 28.56
C ALA A 10 -31.24 -59.29 29.23
N LEU A 11 -32.00 -59.68 30.27
CA LEU A 11 -32.84 -58.75 31.03
C LEU A 11 -32.01 -57.80 31.91
N ALA A 12 -30.91 -58.28 32.49
CA ALA A 12 -29.96 -57.44 33.23
C ALA A 12 -29.21 -56.46 32.31
N LEU A 13 -28.80 -56.90 31.11
CA LEU A 13 -28.20 -56.03 30.10
C LEU A 13 -29.21 -54.99 29.59
N ALA A 14 -30.45 -55.38 29.30
CA ALA A 14 -31.49 -54.46 28.84
C ALA A 14 -31.84 -53.39 29.89
N THR A 15 -31.91 -53.77 31.17
CA THR A 15 -32.13 -52.81 32.27
C THR A 15 -30.94 -51.88 32.46
N LEU A 16 -29.69 -52.37 32.37
CA LEU A 16 -28.48 -51.54 32.39
C LEU A 16 -28.40 -50.56 31.20
N PHE A 17 -28.78 -50.99 29.99
CA PHE A 17 -28.87 -50.12 28.81
C PHE A 17 -29.97 -49.05 28.97
N SER A 18 -31.12 -49.40 29.53
CA SER A 18 -32.21 -48.45 29.83
C SER A 18 -31.84 -47.43 30.90
N ALA A 19 -31.12 -47.85 31.95
CA ALA A 19 -30.63 -46.96 32.99
C ALA A 19 -29.49 -46.05 32.47
N SER A 20 -28.57 -46.59 31.67
CA SER A 20 -27.48 -45.82 31.05
C SER A 20 -28.01 -44.76 30.07
N SER A 21 -29.01 -45.11 29.25
CA SER A 21 -29.67 -44.17 28.33
C SER A 21 -30.47 -43.09 29.08
N ALA A 22 -31.15 -43.43 30.18
CA ALA A 22 -31.83 -42.47 31.03
C ALA A 22 -30.85 -41.49 31.72
N ILE A 23 -29.70 -41.99 32.20
CA ILE A 23 -28.63 -41.15 32.78
C ILE A 23 -28.02 -40.24 31.72
N SER A 24 -27.71 -40.76 30.53
CA SER A 24 -27.23 -39.97 29.39
C SER A 24 -28.23 -38.88 28.98
N PHE A 25 -29.53 -39.19 28.92
CA PHE A 25 -30.57 -38.22 28.61
C PHE A 25 -30.71 -37.15 29.69
N TYR A 26 -30.61 -37.52 30.97
CA TYR A 26 -30.60 -36.59 32.09
C TYR A 26 -29.39 -35.64 32.04
N ILE A 27 -28.18 -36.18 31.79
CA ILE A 27 -26.96 -35.40 31.62
C ILE A 27 -27.09 -34.47 30.41
N TRP A 28 -27.61 -34.95 29.27
CA TRP A 28 -27.84 -34.14 28.08
C TRP A 28 -28.83 -33.00 28.35
N LYS A 29 -29.95 -33.28 29.02
CA LYS A 29 -30.94 -32.27 29.40
C LYS A 29 -30.39 -31.23 30.38
N LYS A 30 -29.60 -31.66 31.38
CA LYS A 30 -28.91 -30.76 32.32
C LYS A 30 -27.92 -29.87 31.58
N ASN A 31 -27.10 -30.45 30.70
CA ASN A 31 -26.16 -29.71 29.87
C ASN A 31 -26.91 -28.74 28.97
N LEU A 32 -28.04 -29.12 28.36
CA LEU A 32 -28.83 -28.24 27.48
C LEU A 32 -29.34 -26.99 28.22
N ILE A 33 -29.79 -27.14 29.46
CA ILE A 33 -30.20 -26.02 30.33
C ILE A 33 -29.01 -25.13 30.68
N GLU A 34 -27.86 -25.73 30.98
CA GLU A 34 -26.62 -25.00 31.27
C GLU A 34 -26.11 -24.23 30.04
N TRP A 35 -26.15 -24.86 28.87
CA TRP A 35 -25.81 -24.24 27.59
C TRP A 35 -26.76 -23.10 27.22
N ASP A 36 -28.08 -23.24 27.45
CA ASP A 36 -29.05 -22.17 27.24
C ASP A 36 -28.80 -20.98 28.18
N SER A 37 -28.47 -21.27 29.45
CA SER A 37 -28.11 -20.23 30.42
C SER A 37 -26.82 -19.49 30.02
N LYS A 38 -25.78 -20.23 29.58
CA LYS A 38 -24.53 -19.66 29.06
C LYS A 38 -24.75 -18.84 27.79
N MET A 39 -25.59 -19.31 26.87
CA MET A 39 -25.95 -18.57 25.65
C MET A 39 -26.65 -17.25 25.97
N LYS A 40 -27.60 -17.25 26.93
CA LYS A 40 -28.26 -16.03 27.39
C LYS A 40 -27.28 -15.06 28.06
N GLU A 41 -26.35 -15.57 28.86
CA GLU A 41 -25.31 -14.77 29.50
C GLU A 41 -24.33 -14.16 28.48
N LEU A 42 -23.90 -14.93 27.48
CA LEU A 42 -23.05 -14.46 26.39
C LEU A 42 -23.77 -13.41 25.54
N GLN A 43 -25.05 -13.63 25.21
CA GLN A 43 -25.85 -12.64 24.47
C GLN A 43 -25.95 -11.32 25.24
N LYS A 44 -26.19 -11.40 26.55
CA LYS A 44 -26.24 -10.22 27.44
C LYS A 44 -24.89 -9.51 27.51
N SER A 45 -23.80 -10.27 27.61
CA SER A 45 -22.44 -9.73 27.65
C SER A 45 -22.05 -9.07 26.32
N LEU A 46 -22.42 -9.66 25.18
CA LEU A 46 -22.20 -9.13 23.85
C LEU A 46 -22.97 -7.82 23.65
N ASN A 47 -24.25 -7.76 24.02
CA ASN A 47 -25.05 -6.55 23.95
C ASN A 47 -24.47 -5.43 24.81
N SER A 48 -24.04 -5.74 26.04
CA SER A 48 -23.36 -4.78 26.91
C SER A 48 -22.04 -4.28 26.31
N ALA A 49 -21.26 -5.15 25.69
CA ALA A 49 -20.01 -4.78 25.02
C ALA A 49 -20.27 -3.88 23.79
N LEU A 50 -21.31 -4.18 23.00
CA LEU A 50 -21.72 -3.37 21.85
C LEU A 50 -22.19 -1.98 22.29
N GLU A 51 -22.97 -1.88 23.37
CA GLU A 51 -23.39 -0.61 23.95
C GLU A 51 -22.20 0.22 24.45
N LYS A 52 -21.24 -0.42 25.15
CA LYS A 52 -20.01 0.24 25.59
C LYS A 52 -19.20 0.76 24.39
N CYS A 53 -19.04 -0.03 23.34
CA CYS A 53 -18.36 0.39 22.11
C CYS A 53 -19.09 1.55 21.40
N ALA A 54 -20.42 1.51 21.36
CA ALA A 54 -21.24 2.58 20.78
C ALA A 54 -21.11 3.87 21.59
N ALA A 55 -21.16 3.77 22.92
CA ALA A 55 -20.97 4.89 23.83
C ALA A 55 -19.57 5.50 23.72
N GLU A 56 -18.52 4.67 23.63
CA GLU A 56 -17.14 5.10 23.41
C GLU A 56 -17.00 5.83 22.06
N ARG A 57 -17.58 5.27 20.99
CA ARG A 57 -17.60 5.90 19.66
C ARG A 57 -18.30 7.25 19.70
N GLN A 58 -19.44 7.33 20.38
CA GLN A 58 -20.18 8.59 20.52
C GLN A 58 -19.41 9.61 21.37
N GLY A 59 -18.73 9.15 22.43
CA GLY A 59 -17.81 9.96 23.24
C GLY A 59 -16.66 10.54 22.42
N ARG A 60 -15.98 9.71 21.61
CA ARG A 60 -14.93 10.15 20.68
C ARG A 60 -15.44 11.18 19.67
N ILE A 61 -16.62 10.97 19.10
CA ILE A 61 -17.23 11.92 18.16
C ILE A 61 -17.53 13.26 18.84
N ARG A 62 -18.14 13.23 20.04
CA ARG A 62 -18.42 14.44 20.83
C ARG A 62 -17.13 15.17 21.21
N ALA A 63 -16.11 14.46 21.68
CA ALA A 63 -14.81 15.02 22.00
C ALA A 63 -14.15 15.66 20.77
N GLN A 64 -14.20 14.99 19.61
CA GLN A 64 -13.69 15.54 18.34
C GLN A 64 -14.45 16.78 17.88
N GLN A 65 -15.78 16.81 18.07
CA GLN A 65 -16.61 17.97 17.77
C GLN A 65 -16.36 19.13 18.73
N ALA A 66 -16.20 18.83 20.03
CA ALA A 66 -15.85 19.81 21.05
C ALA A 66 -14.46 20.41 20.80
N LEU A 67 -13.47 19.58 20.46
CA LEU A 67 -12.13 20.04 20.08
C LEU A 67 -12.18 20.91 18.82
N ARG A 68 -12.96 20.54 17.81
CA ARG A 68 -13.18 21.40 16.62
C ARG A 68 -13.83 22.72 16.98
N LYS A 69 -14.86 22.70 17.83
CA LYS A 69 -15.51 23.94 18.31
C LYS A 69 -14.54 24.79 19.10
N ALA A 70 -13.70 24.20 19.95
CA ALA A 70 -12.68 24.92 20.72
C ALA A 70 -11.58 25.50 19.82
N VAL A 71 -11.13 24.78 18.80
CA VAL A 71 -10.17 25.28 17.80
C VAL A 71 -10.78 26.41 16.95
N VAL A 72 -12.08 26.37 16.68
CA VAL A 72 -12.79 27.44 15.96
C VAL A 72 -13.15 28.62 16.87
N ALA A 73 -13.38 28.38 18.17
CA ALA A 73 -13.74 29.37 19.17
C ALA A 73 -12.55 29.99 19.88
N GLN A 74 -11.34 29.43 19.73
CA GLN A 74 -10.12 30.20 19.93
C GLN A 74 -10.27 31.46 19.08
N PRO A 75 -10.04 32.66 19.64
CA PRO A 75 -10.02 33.86 18.83
C PRO A 75 -8.99 33.60 17.74
N GLN A 76 -9.47 33.37 16.52
CA GLN A 76 -8.65 33.57 15.33
C GLN A 76 -8.09 34.96 15.57
N ALA A 77 -6.76 35.07 15.74
CA ALA A 77 -6.08 36.34 15.59
C ALA A 77 -6.78 37.00 14.41
N LYS A 78 -7.50 38.11 14.64
CA LYS A 78 -8.37 38.75 13.65
C LYS A 78 -7.62 38.60 12.35
N SER A 79 -8.14 37.76 11.46
CA SER A 79 -7.58 37.70 10.12
C SER A 79 -7.84 39.10 9.63
N GLU A 80 -6.84 39.97 9.76
CA GLU A 80 -6.74 41.14 8.92
C GLU A 80 -7.05 40.56 7.54
N ASN A 81 -8.13 41.07 6.92
CA ASN A 81 -8.29 40.88 5.50
C ASN A 81 -7.07 41.57 4.92
N LEU A 82 -5.96 40.84 4.86
CA LEU A 82 -4.88 41.16 3.98
C LEU A 82 -5.57 41.16 2.63
N ASP A 83 -5.79 42.35 2.08
CA ASP A 83 -6.17 42.52 0.69
C ASP A 83 -4.99 42.00 -0.13
N ILE A 84 -4.91 40.67 -0.22
CA ILE A 84 -3.85 39.98 -0.95
C ILE A 84 -4.16 40.26 -2.41
N PRO A 85 -3.26 40.92 -3.15
CA PRO A 85 -3.49 41.24 -4.55
C PRO A 85 -3.66 39.93 -5.33
N SER A 86 -4.71 39.87 -6.15
CA SER A 86 -4.88 38.80 -7.13
C SER A 86 -4.03 39.14 -8.35
N TYR A 87 -3.30 38.15 -8.88
CA TYR A 87 -2.51 38.30 -10.09
C TYR A 87 -3.29 37.72 -11.28
N PRO A 88 -3.88 38.56 -12.16
CA PRO A 88 -4.59 38.06 -13.32
C PRO A 88 -3.58 37.41 -14.28
N MET A 89 -3.89 36.19 -14.71
CA MET A 89 -3.11 35.49 -15.74
C MET A 89 -4.02 35.19 -16.92
N ALA A 90 -3.58 35.58 -18.12
CA ALA A 90 -4.25 35.26 -19.36
C ALA A 90 -3.51 34.10 -20.05
N PRO A 91 -4.21 33.11 -20.62
CA PRO A 91 -3.54 32.04 -21.36
C PRO A 91 -2.74 32.59 -22.55
N ILE A 92 -1.53 32.09 -22.74
CA ILE A 92 -0.64 32.43 -23.87
C ILE A 92 -0.87 31.54 -25.10
N GLY A 93 -1.54 30.40 -24.91
CA GLY A 93 -1.84 29.45 -25.95
C GLY A 93 -2.80 28.36 -25.48
N ILE A 94 -3.27 27.56 -26.43
CA ILE A 94 -4.19 26.44 -26.20
C ILE A 94 -3.56 25.16 -26.74
N VAL A 95 -3.69 24.08 -25.98
CA VAL A 95 -3.20 22.75 -26.36
C VAL A 95 -4.24 22.05 -27.23
N GLN A 96 -3.80 21.55 -28.37
CA GLN A 96 -4.48 20.54 -29.18
C GLN A 96 -3.88 19.17 -28.85
N SER A 97 -4.64 18.25 -28.27
CA SER A 97 -4.11 17.01 -27.69
C SER A 97 -4.79 15.77 -28.26
N CYS A 98 -4.07 14.63 -28.28
CA CYS A 98 -4.67 13.33 -28.56
C CYS A 98 -5.69 12.88 -27.50
N PHE A 99 -5.75 13.55 -26.34
CA PHE A 99 -6.69 13.25 -25.27
C PHE A 99 -7.89 14.20 -25.28
N SER A 100 -9.01 13.79 -25.88
CA SER A 100 -10.23 14.61 -25.96
C SER A 100 -10.97 14.77 -24.63
N THR A 101 -10.74 13.89 -23.65
CA THR A 101 -11.39 13.98 -22.34
C THR A 101 -10.43 13.68 -21.20
N ARG A 102 -10.75 14.18 -20.00
CA ARG A 102 -10.02 13.87 -18.77
C ARG A 102 -9.91 12.36 -18.48
N ASN A 103 -10.90 11.57 -18.89
CA ASN A 103 -10.89 10.13 -18.66
C ASN A 103 -10.00 9.47 -19.72
N GLY A 104 -8.97 8.76 -19.27
CA GLY A 104 -7.97 8.15 -20.16
C GLY A 104 -6.76 9.06 -20.42
N THR A 105 -6.81 10.34 -20.05
CA THR A 105 -5.60 11.17 -20.00
C THR A 105 -4.65 10.61 -18.92
N PRO A 106 -3.34 10.50 -19.19
CA PRO A 106 -2.35 10.06 -18.22
C PRO A 106 -2.43 10.87 -16.93
N ARG A 107 -2.11 10.22 -15.80
CA ARG A 107 -2.19 10.89 -14.48
C ARG A 107 -0.97 11.74 -14.17
N GLN A 108 0.12 11.53 -14.89
CA GLN A 108 1.43 12.16 -14.75
C GLN A 108 2.09 12.20 -16.13
N PRO A 109 3.01 13.14 -16.39
CA PRO A 109 3.72 13.23 -17.65
C PRO A 109 4.61 12.02 -17.90
N LEU A 110 4.96 11.80 -19.16
CA LEU A 110 5.89 10.77 -19.64
C LEU A 110 5.49 9.30 -19.38
N LEU A 111 4.33 9.05 -18.74
CA LEU A 111 3.77 7.69 -18.61
C LEU A 111 3.45 7.06 -19.97
N VAL A 112 3.07 7.89 -20.94
CA VAL A 112 2.84 7.50 -22.33
C VAL A 112 3.73 8.38 -23.21
N PRO A 113 5.00 8.00 -23.44
CA PRO A 113 5.96 8.84 -24.16
C PRO A 113 5.52 9.24 -25.58
N LEU A 114 4.69 8.41 -26.22
CA LEU A 114 4.17 8.65 -27.57
C LEU A 114 2.92 9.54 -27.61
N ALA A 115 2.39 9.97 -26.47
CA ALA A 115 1.24 10.86 -26.43
C ALA A 115 1.60 12.21 -27.06
N ARG A 116 0.90 12.60 -28.14
CA ARG A 116 1.22 13.80 -28.93
C ARG A 116 0.26 14.94 -28.59
N ALA A 117 0.81 16.16 -28.61
CA ALA A 117 0.02 17.38 -28.61
C ALA A 117 0.73 18.49 -29.39
N CYS A 118 -0.03 19.50 -29.77
CA CYS A 118 0.46 20.75 -30.31
C CYS A 118 -0.02 21.90 -29.40
N LEU A 119 0.91 22.70 -28.90
CA LEU A 119 0.57 23.96 -28.25
C LEU A 119 0.53 25.06 -29.31
N VAL A 120 -0.64 25.66 -29.51
CA VAL A 120 -0.85 26.77 -30.44
C VAL A 120 -0.85 28.07 -29.63
N PHE A 121 0.13 28.94 -29.88
CA PHE A 121 0.25 30.23 -29.22
C PHE A 121 -0.67 31.27 -29.86
N ASP A 122 -1.23 32.13 -29.03
CA ASP A 122 -1.95 33.30 -29.51
C ASP A 122 -0.95 34.37 -29.99
N SER A 123 -0.83 34.50 -31.30
CA SER A 123 0.11 35.41 -31.94
C SER A 123 -0.12 36.89 -31.62
N THR A 124 -1.31 37.25 -31.12
CA THR A 124 -1.59 38.63 -30.67
C THR A 124 -0.93 38.96 -29.33
N ARG A 125 -0.61 37.93 -28.54
CA ARG A 125 0.01 38.05 -27.21
C ARG A 125 1.45 37.55 -27.17
N VAL A 126 1.76 36.53 -27.95
CA VAL A 126 3.08 35.90 -28.03
C VAL A 126 3.59 35.97 -29.46
N PRO A 127 4.50 36.92 -29.77
CA PRO A 127 5.18 36.94 -31.05
C PRO A 127 5.93 35.62 -31.30
N PRO A 128 5.94 35.08 -32.53
CA PRO A 128 6.66 33.83 -32.84
C PRO A 128 8.15 33.85 -32.45
N ALA A 129 8.80 35.02 -32.53
CA ALA A 129 10.19 35.21 -32.11
C ALA A 129 10.45 34.85 -30.63
N SER A 130 9.42 34.85 -29.78
CA SER A 130 9.52 34.40 -28.37
C SER A 130 9.80 32.90 -28.22
N LEU A 131 9.70 32.11 -29.30
CA LEU A 131 9.97 30.68 -29.31
C LEU A 131 11.36 30.32 -29.85
N GLU A 132 12.12 31.30 -30.37
CA GLU A 132 13.45 31.07 -30.94
C GLU A 132 14.40 30.43 -29.92
N GLY A 133 15.11 29.38 -30.34
CA GLY A 133 16.04 28.62 -29.51
C GLY A 133 15.38 27.58 -28.60
N LEU A 134 14.04 27.52 -28.53
CA LEU A 134 13.35 26.49 -27.75
C LEU A 134 13.58 25.09 -28.33
N GLU A 135 13.79 24.98 -29.64
CA GLU A 135 14.13 23.75 -30.36
C GLU A 135 15.49 23.15 -29.97
N GLU A 136 16.38 23.94 -29.34
CA GLU A 136 17.67 23.44 -28.81
C GLU A 136 17.47 22.59 -27.55
N TYR A 137 16.32 22.72 -26.88
CA TYR A 137 15.99 21.97 -25.69
C TYR A 137 15.20 20.72 -26.05
N SER A 138 15.58 19.58 -25.48
CA SER A 138 14.82 18.34 -25.65
C SER A 138 13.47 18.34 -24.94
N HIS A 139 13.33 19.11 -23.85
CA HIS A 139 12.14 19.13 -23.00
C HIS A 139 11.84 20.54 -22.51
N CYS A 140 10.57 20.78 -22.19
CA CYS A 140 10.11 22.01 -21.57
C CYS A 140 9.13 21.72 -20.43
N TRP A 141 9.12 22.60 -19.43
CA TRP A 141 8.02 22.76 -18.50
C TRP A 141 6.88 23.53 -19.15
N ILE A 142 5.65 23.08 -18.89
CA ILE A 142 4.43 23.77 -19.29
C ILE A 142 3.58 23.98 -18.04
N ILE A 143 3.22 25.24 -17.80
CA ILE A 143 2.34 25.67 -16.72
C ILE A 143 0.96 25.92 -17.32
N TYR A 144 -0.06 25.23 -16.82
CA TYR A 144 -1.39 25.21 -17.45
C TYR A 144 -2.54 25.26 -16.45
N VAL A 145 -3.76 25.42 -16.94
CA VAL A 145 -4.97 25.46 -16.10
C VAL A 145 -5.77 24.15 -16.22
N PHE A 146 -6.15 23.55 -15.08
CA PHE A 146 -7.08 22.43 -15.01
C PHE A 146 -8.54 22.85 -15.30
N HIS A 147 -8.77 23.33 -16.52
CA HIS A 147 -10.01 23.96 -16.96
C HIS A 147 -11.25 23.05 -16.89
N LEU A 148 -11.09 21.73 -16.94
CA LEU A 148 -12.20 20.77 -16.84
C LEU A 148 -12.40 20.18 -15.44
N ASN A 149 -11.60 20.54 -14.45
CA ASN A 149 -11.65 19.91 -13.12
C ASN A 149 -12.31 20.78 -12.04
N THR A 150 -12.40 22.08 -12.27
CA THR A 150 -12.95 23.03 -11.32
C THR A 150 -13.81 24.04 -12.06
N ASP A 151 -14.89 24.48 -11.43
CA ASP A 151 -15.66 25.63 -11.87
C ASP A 151 -14.80 26.89 -11.68
N LEU A 152 -14.08 27.26 -12.75
CA LEU A 152 -13.15 28.38 -12.77
C LEU A 152 -13.86 29.71 -12.50
N GLU A 153 -15.08 29.86 -13.01
CA GLU A 153 -15.87 31.07 -12.83
C GLU A 153 -16.17 31.29 -11.34
N LYS A 154 -16.69 30.26 -10.67
CA LYS A 154 -16.96 30.32 -9.24
C LYS A 154 -15.70 30.54 -8.42
N LEU A 155 -14.58 29.92 -8.83
CA LEU A 155 -13.32 30.02 -8.11
C LEU A 155 -12.70 31.41 -8.20
N TRP A 156 -12.71 32.03 -9.39
CA TRP A 156 -12.05 33.31 -9.62
C TRP A 156 -12.94 34.52 -9.32
N LYS A 157 -14.25 34.47 -9.63
CA LYS A 157 -15.16 35.58 -9.33
C LYS A 157 -15.59 35.61 -7.86
N HIS A 158 -15.65 34.45 -7.20
CA HIS A 158 -16.14 34.34 -5.83
C HIS A 158 -15.26 33.44 -4.95
N PRO A 159 -13.97 33.75 -4.78
CA PRO A 159 -13.02 32.91 -4.03
C PRO A 159 -13.47 32.68 -2.57
N SER A 160 -14.04 33.68 -1.91
CA SER A 160 -14.58 33.57 -0.54
C SER A 160 -15.79 32.64 -0.41
N LYS A 161 -16.53 32.40 -1.51
CA LYS A 161 -17.68 31.47 -1.56
C LYS A 161 -17.28 30.09 -2.09
N SER A 162 -16.07 29.94 -2.63
CA SER A 162 -15.55 28.65 -3.08
C SER A 162 -15.18 27.80 -1.87
N LYS A 163 -15.98 26.77 -1.58
CA LYS A 163 -15.68 25.81 -0.51
C LYS A 163 -14.52 24.91 -0.93
N PHE A 164 -13.30 25.38 -0.71
CA PHE A 164 -12.09 24.62 -0.95
C PHE A 164 -12.02 23.38 -0.06
N LYS A 165 -11.78 22.21 -0.66
CA LYS A 165 -11.60 20.96 0.09
C LYS A 165 -10.12 20.76 0.40
N ALA A 166 -9.74 20.95 1.67
CA ALA A 166 -8.35 20.79 2.11
C ALA A 166 -7.77 19.37 1.90
N LYS A 167 -8.61 18.33 1.82
CA LYS A 167 -8.18 16.93 1.62
C LYS A 167 -8.85 16.27 0.42
N VAL A 168 -8.07 15.49 -0.33
CA VAL A 168 -8.49 14.73 -1.51
C VAL A 168 -8.31 13.23 -1.29
N ARG A 169 -9.13 12.41 -1.96
CA ARG A 169 -8.97 10.95 -1.94
C ARG A 169 -7.84 10.57 -2.90
N VAL A 170 -6.89 9.78 -2.43
CA VAL A 170 -5.73 9.37 -3.23
C VAL A 170 -5.97 7.96 -3.76
N PRO A 171 -5.93 7.73 -5.09
CA PRO A 171 -6.19 6.42 -5.67
C PRO A 171 -5.29 5.31 -5.13
N ARG A 172 -4.00 5.62 -4.92
CA ARG A 172 -3.00 4.66 -4.41
C ARG A 172 -3.16 4.35 -2.92
N LEU A 173 -3.97 5.11 -2.18
CA LEU A 173 -4.12 4.98 -0.72
C LEU A 173 -5.39 4.20 -0.31
N LYS A 174 -5.95 3.36 -1.21
CA LYS A 174 -7.11 2.47 -0.93
C LYS A 174 -8.26 3.15 -0.15
N GLY A 175 -8.64 4.36 -0.56
CA GLY A 175 -9.73 5.13 0.07
C GLY A 175 -9.27 6.19 1.08
N GLY A 176 -7.99 6.20 1.45
CA GLY A 176 -7.39 7.23 2.30
C GLY A 176 -7.41 8.62 1.67
N ARG A 177 -7.35 9.64 2.53
CA ARG A 177 -7.36 11.06 2.14
C ARG A 177 -6.10 11.76 2.62
N LEU A 178 -5.50 12.57 1.75
CA LEU A 178 -4.34 13.41 2.06
C LEU A 178 -4.66 14.88 1.84
N GLY A 179 -3.87 15.75 2.46
CA GLY A 179 -3.92 17.19 2.16
C GLY A 179 -3.65 17.43 0.68
N VAL A 180 -4.39 18.34 0.06
CA VAL A 180 -4.23 18.73 -1.36
C VAL A 180 -2.78 19.01 -1.77
N PHE A 181 -2.03 19.73 -0.94
CA PHE A 181 -0.65 20.12 -1.22
C PHE A 181 0.35 18.97 -1.06
N ALA A 182 -0.03 17.89 -0.38
CA ALA A 182 0.73 16.64 -0.36
C ALA A 182 0.44 15.75 -1.60
N THR A 183 -0.28 16.29 -2.60
CA THR A 183 -0.67 15.56 -3.81
C THR A 183 -0.51 16.43 -5.06
N ARG A 184 -0.66 15.80 -6.22
CA ARG A 184 -0.80 16.46 -7.54
C ARG A 184 -2.26 16.48 -8.03
N SER A 185 -3.22 16.55 -7.11
CA SER A 185 -4.64 16.63 -7.47
C SER A 185 -4.95 17.92 -8.24
N PRO A 186 -5.85 17.90 -9.24
CA PRO A 186 -6.28 19.10 -9.96
C PRO A 186 -7.24 20.00 -9.14
N HIS A 187 -7.89 19.45 -8.11
CA HIS A 187 -8.77 20.22 -7.22
C HIS A 187 -7.94 20.98 -6.16
N ARG A 188 -7.49 22.19 -6.50
CA ARG A 188 -6.59 23.05 -5.71
C ARG A 188 -7.12 24.50 -5.65
N PRO A 189 -6.64 25.37 -4.73
CA PRO A 189 -7.08 26.77 -4.67
C PRO A 189 -6.75 27.55 -5.94
N CYS A 190 -5.54 27.33 -6.48
CA CYS A 190 -5.16 27.73 -7.84
C CYS A 190 -5.06 26.45 -8.67
N PRO A 191 -5.93 26.22 -9.68
CA PRO A 191 -6.00 24.99 -10.44
C PRO A 191 -4.91 24.97 -11.52
N ILE A 192 -3.67 25.25 -11.11
CA ILE A 192 -2.48 25.28 -11.95
C ILE A 192 -1.88 23.88 -11.98
N GLY A 193 -1.67 23.38 -13.20
CA GLY A 193 -0.92 22.18 -13.49
C GLY A 193 0.50 22.50 -13.92
N LEU A 194 1.37 21.51 -13.76
CA LEU A 194 2.77 21.54 -14.20
C LEU A 194 3.06 20.21 -14.88
N THR A 195 3.53 20.28 -16.11
CA THR A 195 3.90 19.08 -16.88
C THR A 195 5.25 19.28 -17.55
N VAL A 196 6.02 18.20 -17.64
CA VAL A 196 7.22 18.15 -18.48
C VAL A 196 6.86 17.41 -19.75
N ALA A 197 7.15 18.02 -20.90
CA ALA A 197 6.89 17.45 -22.21
C ALA A 197 8.17 17.48 -23.03
N LYS A 198 8.29 16.54 -23.96
CA LYS A 198 9.38 16.53 -24.94
C LYS A 198 9.04 17.50 -26.06
N VAL A 199 9.98 18.36 -26.41
CA VAL A 199 9.90 19.26 -27.57
C VAL A 199 10.27 18.47 -28.81
N GLU A 200 9.36 18.43 -29.78
CA GLU A 200 9.54 17.68 -31.03
C GLU A 200 9.89 18.62 -32.18
N ALA A 201 9.26 19.80 -32.24
CA ALA A 201 9.59 20.86 -33.18
C ALA A 201 8.95 22.18 -32.75
N VAL A 202 9.57 23.30 -33.15
CA VAL A 202 8.98 24.64 -33.14
C VAL A 202 8.59 24.98 -34.59
N GLN A 203 7.35 25.39 -34.82
CA GLN A 203 6.81 25.69 -36.16
C GLN A 203 5.97 26.96 -36.13
N GLY A 204 6.58 28.11 -36.46
CA GLY A 204 5.89 29.39 -36.42
C GLY A 204 5.39 29.72 -35.00
N ASN A 205 4.07 29.80 -34.80
CA ASN A 205 3.44 29.99 -33.49
C ASN A 205 2.96 28.67 -32.85
N MET A 206 3.55 27.53 -33.24
CA MET A 206 3.17 26.20 -32.76
C MET A 206 4.38 25.48 -32.16
N LEU A 207 4.13 24.74 -31.09
CA LEU A 207 5.11 23.86 -30.46
C LEU A 207 4.57 22.43 -30.46
N LEU A 208 5.24 21.55 -31.21
CA LEU A 208 4.92 20.13 -31.27
C LEU A 208 5.54 19.42 -30.08
N LEU A 209 4.74 18.61 -29.40
CA LEU A 209 5.08 18.00 -28.11
C LEU A 209 4.80 16.50 -28.11
N SER A 210 5.58 15.77 -27.29
CA SER A 210 5.29 14.38 -26.94
C SER A 210 5.43 14.10 -25.44
N GLY A 211 4.88 12.97 -24.98
CA GLY A 211 4.90 12.57 -23.58
C GLY A 211 3.96 13.37 -22.68
N VAL A 212 2.98 14.07 -23.24
CA VAL A 212 2.07 14.97 -22.52
C VAL A 212 1.02 14.21 -21.69
N ASP A 213 0.50 14.88 -20.67
CA ASP A 213 -0.66 14.48 -19.85
C ASP A 213 -1.76 15.56 -19.85
N LEU A 214 -1.90 16.25 -20.99
CA LEU A 214 -2.78 17.40 -21.17
C LEU A 214 -4.04 16.99 -21.95
N VAL A 215 -5.20 17.46 -21.49
CA VAL A 215 -6.47 17.30 -22.23
C VAL A 215 -6.51 18.31 -23.37
N ASP A 216 -7.18 17.97 -24.47
CA ASP A 216 -7.48 18.87 -25.56
C ASP A 216 -8.20 20.13 -25.07
N GLY A 217 -7.84 21.29 -25.62
CA GLY A 217 -8.35 22.59 -25.19
C GLY A 217 -7.69 23.16 -23.92
N THR A 218 -6.66 22.50 -23.37
CA THR A 218 -6.00 22.98 -22.14
C THR A 218 -5.36 24.36 -22.34
N PRO A 219 -5.74 25.38 -21.54
CA PRO A 219 -5.10 26.69 -21.58
C PRO A 219 -3.72 26.66 -20.91
N VAL A 220 -2.72 27.19 -21.59
CA VAL A 220 -1.34 27.31 -21.10
C VAL A 220 -1.08 28.73 -20.63
N LEU A 221 -0.45 28.87 -19.47
CA LEU A 221 -0.07 30.14 -18.86
C LEU A 221 1.38 30.51 -19.15
N ASP A 222 2.26 29.52 -19.21
CA ASP A 222 3.70 29.74 -19.40
C ASP A 222 4.41 28.47 -19.89
N ILE A 223 5.59 28.65 -20.50
CA ILE A 223 6.52 27.59 -20.87
C ILE A 223 7.93 27.95 -20.41
N LYS A 224 8.73 26.96 -20.01
CA LYS A 224 10.13 27.16 -19.66
C LYS A 224 10.98 26.01 -20.17
N PRO A 225 12.22 26.23 -20.62
CA PRO A 225 13.12 25.12 -20.95
C PRO A 225 13.35 24.26 -19.71
N TYR A 226 13.43 22.94 -19.91
CA TYR A 226 13.80 22.02 -18.84
C TYR A 226 15.33 21.98 -18.71
N LEU A 227 15.84 22.23 -17.51
CA LEU A 227 17.27 22.33 -17.23
C LEU A 227 17.69 21.22 -16.25
N PRO A 228 18.30 20.11 -16.72
CA PRO A 228 18.59 18.97 -15.87
C PRO A 228 19.39 19.31 -14.60
N TYR A 229 20.32 20.27 -14.68
CA TYR A 229 21.18 20.62 -13.55
C TYR A 229 20.44 21.27 -12.37
N CYS A 230 19.28 21.90 -12.58
CA CYS A 230 18.49 22.53 -11.52
C CYS A 230 17.09 21.97 -11.34
N ASP A 231 16.52 21.35 -12.37
CA ASP A 231 15.19 20.75 -12.31
C ASP A 231 15.22 19.28 -11.89
N SER A 232 16.37 18.61 -12.01
CA SER A 232 16.57 17.24 -11.53
C SER A 232 17.26 17.26 -10.18
N ILE A 233 16.53 16.82 -9.15
CA ILE A 233 17.08 16.65 -7.79
C ILE A 233 17.40 15.17 -7.60
N GLU A 234 18.67 14.82 -7.70
CA GLU A 234 19.15 13.47 -7.43
C GLU A 234 18.90 13.10 -5.96
N GLY A 235 18.43 11.87 -5.72
CA GLY A 235 18.14 11.39 -4.37
C GLY A 235 16.84 11.91 -3.74
N ALA A 236 15.99 12.64 -4.48
CA ALA A 236 14.69 13.10 -3.98
C ALA A 236 13.85 11.94 -3.40
N VAL A 237 13.31 12.14 -2.19
CA VAL A 237 12.53 11.14 -1.46
C VAL A 237 11.04 11.37 -1.67
N VAL A 238 10.27 10.29 -1.80
CA VAL A 238 8.80 10.33 -1.84
C VAL A 238 8.21 9.37 -0.79
N PRO A 239 6.98 9.63 -0.30
CA PRO A 239 6.31 8.68 0.58
C PRO A 239 6.11 7.30 -0.07
N ASN A 240 6.15 6.24 0.74
CA ASN A 240 6.05 4.84 0.27
C ASN A 240 4.80 4.54 -0.58
N TRP A 241 3.69 5.25 -0.38
CA TRP A 241 2.45 5.05 -1.15
C TRP A 241 2.50 5.67 -2.56
N VAL A 242 3.47 6.54 -2.83
CA VAL A 242 3.69 7.15 -4.16
C VAL A 242 4.42 6.19 -5.08
N MET A 243 5.41 5.46 -4.55
CA MET A 243 6.25 4.52 -5.29
C MET A 243 5.41 3.43 -5.94
N GLU A 244 5.62 3.20 -7.23
CA GLU A 244 5.13 1.99 -7.89
C GLU A 244 6.00 0.83 -7.40
N LYS A 245 5.39 -0.10 -6.67
CA LYS A 245 6.07 -1.33 -6.31
C LYS A 245 6.20 -2.15 -7.60
N LYS A 246 7.33 -2.02 -8.29
CA LYS A 246 7.67 -2.92 -9.39
C LYS A 246 8.03 -4.26 -8.77
N SER A 247 7.19 -5.25 -8.99
CA SER A 247 7.57 -6.60 -8.65
C SER A 247 8.66 -7.06 -9.61
N LEU A 248 9.65 -7.80 -9.10
CA LEU A 248 10.63 -8.48 -9.96
C LEU A 248 9.98 -9.61 -10.77
N TYR A 249 8.77 -10.00 -10.39
CA TYR A 249 8.02 -11.09 -11.00
C TYR A 249 6.76 -10.53 -11.67
N SER A 250 6.47 -11.06 -12.84
CA SER A 250 5.31 -10.75 -13.67
C SER A 250 4.01 -11.25 -13.02
N SER A 251 4.09 -12.27 -12.15
CA SER A 251 2.95 -12.87 -11.46
C SER A 251 3.36 -13.51 -10.11
N PRO A 252 2.40 -13.77 -9.19
CA PRO A 252 2.68 -14.51 -7.97
C PRO A 252 3.04 -15.98 -8.24
N ASP A 253 2.58 -16.56 -9.36
CA ASP A 253 2.92 -17.94 -9.74
C ASP A 253 4.37 -18.07 -10.20
N GLU A 254 4.91 -17.04 -10.84
CA GLU A 254 6.33 -16.96 -11.20
C GLU A 254 7.22 -16.92 -9.95
N LEU A 255 6.84 -16.12 -8.95
CA LEU A 255 7.51 -16.12 -7.64
C LEU A 255 7.38 -17.49 -6.93
N LYS A 256 6.18 -18.11 -6.95
CA LYS A 256 6.00 -19.48 -6.42
C LYS A 256 6.89 -20.50 -7.14
N SER A 257 7.03 -20.37 -8.46
CA SER A 257 7.88 -21.24 -9.28
C SER A 257 9.35 -21.11 -8.90
N LEU A 258 9.84 -19.87 -8.72
CA LEU A 258 11.20 -19.64 -8.24
C LEU A 258 11.43 -20.27 -6.87
N VAL A 259 10.52 -20.07 -5.91
CA VAL A 259 10.63 -20.66 -4.57
C VAL A 259 10.67 -22.19 -4.64
N LYS A 260 9.77 -22.80 -5.44
CA LYS A 260 9.78 -24.26 -5.66
C LYS A 260 11.08 -24.74 -6.29
N GLN A 261 11.61 -24.02 -7.27
CA GLN A 261 12.90 -24.35 -7.88
C GLN A 261 14.01 -24.25 -6.83
N ALA A 262 14.17 -23.11 -6.17
CA ALA A 262 15.20 -22.91 -5.15
C ALA A 262 15.17 -23.97 -4.03
N LEU A 263 13.98 -24.42 -3.63
CA LEU A 263 13.82 -25.49 -2.64
C LEU A 263 14.01 -26.90 -3.20
N SER A 264 13.71 -27.13 -4.48
CA SER A 264 13.90 -28.45 -5.13
C SER A 264 15.37 -28.80 -5.36
N TRP A 265 16.24 -27.81 -5.42
CA TRP A 265 17.68 -27.98 -5.50
C TRP A 265 18.28 -27.85 -4.10
N ASP A 266 19.08 -28.82 -3.65
CA ASP A 266 19.88 -28.62 -2.42
C ASP A 266 21.06 -27.69 -2.71
N ILE A 267 20.76 -26.38 -2.77
CA ILE A 267 21.70 -25.30 -3.08
C ILE A 267 22.72 -25.04 -1.97
N ARG A 268 22.66 -25.78 -0.86
CA ARG A 268 23.60 -25.66 0.26
C ARG A 268 24.93 -26.32 -0.10
N SER A 269 26.03 -25.72 0.33
CA SER A 269 27.36 -26.33 0.22
C SER A 269 27.43 -27.63 1.06
N VAL A 270 28.34 -28.54 0.71
CA VAL A 270 28.57 -29.79 1.48
C VAL A 270 28.88 -29.49 2.95
N SER A 271 29.60 -28.40 3.23
CA SER A 271 29.88 -27.94 4.60
C SER A 271 28.64 -27.45 5.35
N GLN A 272 27.66 -26.85 4.67
CA GLN A 272 26.38 -26.41 5.25
C GLN A 272 25.42 -27.58 5.50
N ARG A 273 25.49 -28.64 4.67
CA ARG A 273 24.69 -29.86 4.87
C ARG A 273 25.10 -30.63 6.13
N ASN A 274 26.37 -30.54 6.51
CA ASN A 274 26.94 -31.27 7.65
C ASN A 274 26.89 -30.49 8.98
N ARG A 275 26.32 -29.27 9.00
CA ARG A 275 26.15 -28.46 10.22
C ARG A 275 24.66 -28.24 10.50
N PRO A 276 24.07 -28.87 11.53
CA PRO A 276 22.70 -28.56 11.92
C PRO A 276 22.62 -27.13 12.47
N HIS A 277 21.80 -26.28 11.86
CA HIS A 277 21.53 -24.93 12.38
C HIS A 277 20.62 -25.02 13.61
N ASN A 278 21.19 -25.26 14.78
CA ASN A 278 20.53 -24.94 16.04
C ASN A 278 20.97 -23.55 16.47
N ASN A 279 20.12 -22.55 16.27
CA ASN A 279 20.23 -21.28 17.00
C ASN A 279 18.86 -20.91 17.56
N LEU A 280 18.59 -21.44 18.75
CA LEU A 280 17.68 -20.78 19.69
C LEU A 280 18.33 -19.43 20.03
N LEU A 281 17.70 -18.33 19.60
CA LEU A 281 18.08 -16.97 19.97
C LEU A 281 18.09 -16.83 21.50
N LYS A 282 19.27 -16.92 22.13
CA LYS A 282 19.49 -16.34 23.46
C LYS A 282 19.84 -14.87 23.27
N ILE A 283 18.87 -14.03 23.63
CA ILE A 283 19.05 -12.60 23.87
C ILE A 283 20.12 -12.44 24.96
N GLY A 284 21.21 -11.76 24.64
CA GLY A 284 22.29 -11.45 25.57
C GLY A 284 23.26 -10.44 24.98
N SER A 285 23.19 -9.21 25.48
CA SER A 285 24.11 -8.10 25.29
C SER A 285 25.58 -8.46 25.53
N GLY A 286 26.50 -7.96 24.70
CA GLY A 286 27.92 -7.91 25.03
C GLY A 286 28.84 -7.77 23.82
N ASP A 287 29.76 -6.81 23.90
CA ASP A 287 30.74 -6.39 22.91
C ASP A 287 31.77 -7.44 22.44
N ALA A 288 32.37 -7.09 21.29
CA ALA A 288 33.78 -7.25 20.90
C ALA A 288 34.29 -8.53 20.19
N SER A 289 34.86 -8.23 19.01
CA SER A 289 36.12 -8.69 18.42
C SER A 289 36.28 -10.12 17.89
N ASP A 290 36.79 -10.12 16.65
CA ASP A 290 37.41 -11.21 15.90
C ASP A 290 38.29 -12.14 16.75
N ASN A 291 38.17 -13.45 16.52
CA ASN A 291 39.30 -14.29 16.16
C ASN A 291 38.82 -15.69 15.73
N ALA A 292 39.36 -16.12 14.60
CA ALA A 292 39.27 -17.49 14.12
C ALA A 292 40.27 -18.36 14.88
N SER A 293 39.81 -19.51 15.39
CA SER A 293 40.67 -20.64 15.68
C SER A 293 39.90 -21.95 15.63
N ASP A 294 40.36 -22.83 14.74
CA ASP A 294 39.98 -24.24 14.66
C ASP A 294 40.14 -24.96 16.00
N LEU A 295 39.14 -25.73 16.41
CA LEU A 295 39.31 -26.91 17.25
C LEU A 295 38.23 -27.95 16.89
N ASP A 296 38.71 -29.13 16.48
CA ASP A 296 37.99 -30.39 16.47
C ASP A 296 37.44 -30.68 17.87
N ASP A 297 36.18 -31.10 17.95
CA ASP A 297 35.82 -32.11 18.94
C ASP A 297 34.56 -32.89 18.52
N SER A 298 34.74 -34.20 18.43
CA SER A 298 33.75 -35.23 18.23
C SER A 298 32.87 -35.36 19.47
N GLN A 299 31.56 -35.11 19.36
CA GLN A 299 30.56 -35.65 20.27
C GLN A 299 29.32 -36.09 19.52
N ASP A 300 29.14 -37.42 19.51
CA ASP A 300 27.89 -38.10 19.21
C ASP A 300 26.81 -37.62 20.21
N GLY A 301 25.86 -36.84 19.70
CA GLY A 301 24.69 -36.37 20.42
C GLY A 301 23.46 -36.59 19.57
N GLU A 302 22.79 -37.71 19.80
CA GLU A 302 21.51 -38.10 19.20
C GLU A 302 20.41 -37.13 19.69
N ALA A 303 20.33 -35.94 19.08
CA ALA A 303 19.27 -34.98 19.32
C ALA A 303 18.16 -35.22 18.29
N SER A 304 17.08 -35.87 18.72
CA SER A 304 15.80 -35.98 18.00
C SER A 304 15.06 -34.62 17.95
N GLY A 305 15.79 -33.54 17.65
CA GLY A 305 15.26 -32.24 17.33
C GLY A 305 14.91 -32.18 15.84
N GLU A 306 13.65 -31.92 15.53
CA GLU A 306 13.16 -31.79 14.16
C GLU A 306 13.90 -30.64 13.44
N LEU A 307 14.91 -30.96 12.62
CA LEU A 307 15.84 -29.99 12.04
C LEU A 307 15.10 -29.02 11.08
N ILE A 308 15.16 -27.72 11.36
CA ILE A 308 14.54 -26.65 10.56
C ILE A 308 15.63 -25.91 9.79
N TYR A 309 15.43 -25.76 8.49
CA TYR A 309 16.29 -24.98 7.61
C TYR A 309 15.64 -23.64 7.25
N HIS A 310 16.48 -22.66 6.97
CA HIS A 310 16.08 -21.32 6.58
C HIS A 310 16.62 -20.99 5.19
N LEU A 311 15.76 -20.49 4.30
CA LEU A 311 16.14 -19.95 2.99
C LEU A 311 15.71 -18.49 2.94
N ILE A 312 16.68 -17.57 2.86
CA ILE A 312 16.39 -16.16 2.65
C ILE A 312 16.37 -15.87 1.15
N LEU A 313 15.20 -15.58 0.60
CA LEU A 313 15.01 -15.25 -0.81
C LEU A 313 14.16 -13.99 -0.93
N ASP A 314 14.69 -12.97 -1.60
CA ASP A 314 13.99 -11.70 -1.88
C ASP A 314 13.37 -11.03 -0.63
N GLY A 315 14.11 -11.10 0.49
CA GLY A 315 13.71 -10.54 1.79
C GLY A 315 12.72 -11.40 2.59
N MET A 316 12.36 -12.59 2.09
CA MET A 316 11.56 -13.58 2.80
C MET A 316 12.45 -14.65 3.39
N ASP A 317 12.21 -15.02 4.65
CA ASP A 317 12.81 -16.20 5.27
C ASP A 317 11.81 -17.35 5.23
N PHE A 318 12.14 -18.38 4.46
CA PHE A 318 11.37 -19.62 4.36
C PHE A 318 11.93 -20.65 5.33
N SER A 319 11.17 -20.99 6.37
CA SER A 319 11.48 -22.09 7.27
C SER A 319 10.95 -23.40 6.68
N TYR A 320 11.82 -24.36 6.39
CA TYR A 320 11.44 -25.63 5.77
C TYR A 320 12.12 -26.83 6.41
N LYS A 321 11.54 -28.02 6.21
CA LYS A 321 12.07 -29.32 6.64
C LYS A 321 12.25 -30.24 5.45
N ILE A 322 13.13 -31.22 5.58
CA ILE A 322 13.32 -32.28 4.61
C ILE A 322 12.90 -33.59 5.30
N ASP A 323 11.93 -34.30 4.73
CA ASP A 323 11.51 -35.60 5.28
C ASP A 323 12.51 -36.72 4.95
N GLY A 324 12.29 -37.92 5.50
CA GLY A 324 13.16 -39.08 5.26
C GLY A 324 13.20 -39.56 3.80
N ASN A 325 12.29 -39.08 2.95
CA ASN A 325 12.24 -39.38 1.52
C ASN A 325 12.86 -38.25 0.67
N GLY A 326 13.41 -37.20 1.31
CA GLY A 326 14.01 -36.05 0.63
C GLY A 326 13.01 -34.97 0.19
N ASN A 327 11.74 -35.04 0.61
CA ASN A 327 10.74 -34.03 0.25
C ASN A 327 10.88 -32.78 1.11
N VAL A 328 10.82 -31.62 0.47
CA VAL A 328 10.88 -30.32 1.14
C VAL A 328 9.49 -29.85 1.56
N MET A 329 9.32 -29.61 2.86
CA MET A 329 8.10 -29.15 3.49
C MET A 329 8.31 -27.76 4.09
N VAL A 330 7.76 -26.71 3.45
CA VAL A 330 7.77 -25.35 3.99
C VAL A 330 6.80 -25.26 5.18
N LYS A 331 7.29 -24.82 6.33
CA LYS A 331 6.53 -24.68 7.58
C LYS A 331 5.99 -23.26 7.73
N GLU A 332 6.87 -22.26 7.65
CA GLU A 332 6.53 -20.86 7.88
C GLU A 332 7.32 -19.94 6.93
N VAL A 333 6.77 -18.75 6.68
CA VAL A 333 7.42 -17.71 5.87
C VAL A 333 7.35 -16.40 6.64
N HIS A 334 8.51 -15.87 7.01
CA HIS A 334 8.65 -14.60 7.73
C HIS A 334 9.32 -13.55 6.87
N ILE A 335 9.19 -12.28 7.26
CA ILE A 335 10.01 -11.21 6.69
C ILE A 335 11.36 -11.29 7.39
N SER A 336 12.45 -11.41 6.63
CA SER A 336 13.79 -11.50 7.21
C SER A 336 14.16 -10.17 7.87
N SER A 337 14.62 -10.23 9.12
CA SER A 337 15.13 -9.08 9.88
C SER A 337 16.52 -8.62 9.42
N ALA A 338 17.19 -9.38 8.55
CA ALA A 338 18.53 -9.08 8.04
C ALA A 338 18.58 -8.01 6.94
N ILE A 339 17.44 -7.41 6.57
CA ILE A 339 17.39 -6.36 5.55
C ILE A 339 17.84 -5.04 6.18
N SER A 340 19.10 -4.68 5.94
CA SER A 340 19.64 -3.34 6.18
C SER A 340 18.72 -2.26 5.57
N PHE A 341 18.57 -1.12 6.25
CA PHE A 341 17.70 0.05 5.99
C PHE A 341 17.71 0.67 4.55
N GLY A 342 18.37 0.05 3.57
CA GLY A 342 18.34 0.41 2.14
C GLY A 342 17.52 -0.50 1.22
N ASN A 343 17.16 -1.74 1.64
CA ASN A 343 16.54 -2.75 0.75
C ASN A 343 15.03 -2.99 0.98
N GLU A 344 14.37 -2.29 1.90
CA GLU A 344 12.91 -2.41 2.13
C GLU A 344 12.06 -2.06 0.88
N LYS A 345 12.66 -1.37 -0.11
CA LYS A 345 12.04 -1.02 -1.39
C LYS A 345 11.75 -2.24 -2.29
N ARG A 346 12.33 -3.42 -1.99
CA ARG A 346 12.26 -4.64 -2.82
C ARG A 346 11.31 -5.72 -2.32
N CYS A 347 10.69 -5.58 -1.15
CA CYS A 347 9.93 -6.67 -0.53
C CYS A 347 8.65 -7.03 -1.33
N ASN A 348 8.80 -7.91 -2.32
CA ASN A 348 7.72 -8.50 -3.12
C ASN A 348 6.70 -9.26 -2.27
N PHE A 349 7.12 -9.72 -1.09
CA PHE A 349 6.24 -10.36 -0.11
C PHE A 349 5.02 -9.50 0.22
N LEU A 350 5.18 -8.20 0.48
CA LEU A 350 4.04 -7.34 0.84
C LEU A 350 3.03 -7.18 -0.31
N MET A 351 3.43 -7.43 -1.57
CA MET A 351 2.51 -7.40 -2.72
C MET A 351 1.74 -8.71 -2.89
N TRP A 352 2.37 -9.84 -2.58
CA TRP A 352 1.85 -11.18 -2.88
C TRP A 352 1.54 -12.04 -1.65
N LYS A 353 1.79 -11.55 -0.43
CA LYS A 353 1.60 -12.29 0.84
C LYS A 353 0.23 -12.96 0.94
N ASP A 354 -0.81 -12.24 0.54
CA ASP A 354 -2.19 -12.75 0.61
C ASP A 354 -2.51 -13.76 -0.50
N LYS A 355 -1.69 -13.83 -1.56
CA LYS A 355 -1.81 -14.76 -2.70
C LYS A 355 -0.81 -15.92 -2.67
N LEU A 356 0.17 -15.86 -1.78
CA LEU A 356 1.19 -16.89 -1.54
C LEU A 356 0.75 -17.95 -0.53
N LYS A 357 -0.42 -17.77 0.12
CA LYS A 357 -1.04 -18.78 0.98
C LYS A 357 -1.43 -20.04 0.22
#